data_AF-A0A959WDR8-F1
#
_entry.id   AF-A0A959WDR8-F1
#
_cell.length_a   1.000
_cell.length_b   1.000
_cell.length_c   1.000
_cell.angle_alpha   90.00
_cell.angle_beta   90.00
_cell.angle_gamma   90.00
#
_symmetry.space_group_name_H-M   'P 1'
#
loop_
_entity.id
_entity.type
_entity.pdbx_description
1 polymer ?
#
loop_
_entity_poly.entity_id
_entity_poly.type
_entity_poly.pdbx_seq_one_letter_code
_entity_poly.pdbx_strand_id
1 'polypeptide(L)'
;MSDDLPVEEVLAALEDYQQRTIDLYREHPDDPEACVKSLVRLHLSWTEEDPERAKMVSRYRGPVMAGPGKDRLTASNAAYFEQSKRWMKASVESGSMPSVSFNILHALVFAPTQELAKHWLGGRLKKNPTEYAETMGKAAWAGILAAGSATSEGSAP
;
A
#
# COMPACT_ATOMS: atom_id res chain seq x y z
N MET A 1 33.31 1.46 7.18
CA MET A 1 32.41 1.98 8.22
C MET A 1 31.32 0.94 8.37
N SER A 2 31.15 0.36 9.55
CA SER A 2 29.93 -0.41 9.83
C SER A 2 28.83 0.62 9.84
N ASP A 3 28.03 0.71 8.77
CA ASP A 3 26.82 1.53 8.79
C ASP A 3 25.93 0.94 9.87
N ASP A 4 25.79 1.64 11.00
CA ASP A 4 24.76 1.30 11.96
C ASP A 4 23.42 1.33 11.23
N LEU A 5 22.67 0.25 11.39
CA LEU A 5 21.38 0.09 10.74
C LEU A 5 20.43 1.17 11.26
N PRO A 6 19.76 1.97 10.41
CA PRO A 6 18.85 3.05 10.84
C PRO A 6 17.51 2.47 11.29
N VAL A 7 17.52 1.73 12.40
CA VAL A 7 16.38 0.95 12.87
C VAL A 7 15.21 1.86 13.21
N GLU A 8 15.42 2.88 14.06
CA GLU A 8 14.34 3.74 14.53
C GLU A 8 13.75 4.59 13.41
N GLU A 9 14.57 5.11 12.50
CA GLU A 9 14.11 5.90 11.36
C GLU A 9 13.27 5.07 10.38
N VAL A 10 13.68 3.81 10.12
CA VAL A 10 12.91 2.89 9.28
C VAL A 10 11.60 2.50 9.96
N LEU A 11 11.61 2.22 11.26
CA LEU A 11 10.41 1.88 12.02
C LEU A 11 9.42 3.04 12.02
N ALA A 12 9.87 4.24 12.39
CA ALA A 12 9.03 5.43 12.42
C ALA A 12 8.44 5.75 11.05
N ALA A 13 9.22 5.66 9.97
CA ALA A 13 8.75 5.90 8.62
C ALA A 13 7.67 4.88 8.17
N LEU A 14 7.83 3.60 8.55
CA LEU A 14 6.85 2.56 8.22
C LEU A 14 5.58 2.68 9.06
N GLU A 15 5.69 3.02 10.33
CA GLU A 15 4.54 3.22 11.23
C GLU A 15 3.73 4.46 10.82
N ASP A 16 4.37 5.57 10.46
CA ASP A 16 3.71 6.74 9.88
C ASP A 16 2.93 6.37 8.60
N TYR A 17 3.58 5.66 7.67
CA TYR A 17 2.95 5.23 6.42
C TYR A 17 1.72 4.34 6.67
N GLN A 18 1.82 3.39 7.61
CA GLN A 18 0.72 2.53 8.00
C GLN A 18 -0.42 3.32 8.63
N GLN A 19 -0.11 4.29 9.51
CA GLN A 19 -1.12 5.12 10.16
C GLN A 19 -1.89 5.96 9.13
N ARG A 20 -1.18 6.63 8.21
CA ARG A 20 -1.81 7.39 7.10
C ARG A 20 -2.70 6.49 6.23
N THR A 21 -2.29 5.24 6.02
CA THR A 21 -3.11 4.26 5.29
C THR A 21 -4.38 3.89 6.06
N ILE A 22 -4.28 3.68 7.38
CA ILE A 22 -5.42 3.39 8.25
C ILE A 22 -6.39 4.58 8.29
N ASP A 23 -5.89 5.81 8.27
CA ASP A 23 -6.73 7.00 8.27
C ASP A 23 -7.55 7.10 6.97
N LEU A 24 -6.98 6.75 5.82
CA LEU A 24 -7.74 6.65 4.57
C LEU A 24 -8.90 5.64 4.63
N TYR A 25 -8.74 4.51 5.33
CA TYR A 25 -9.85 3.57 5.54
C TYR A 25 -10.98 4.18 6.36
N ARG A 26 -10.66 5.09 7.31
CA ARG A 26 -11.64 5.79 8.15
C ARG A 26 -12.31 6.96 7.43
N GLU A 27 -11.57 7.64 6.56
CA GLU A 27 -12.07 8.75 5.74
C GLU A 27 -13.01 8.27 4.63
N HIS A 28 -12.84 7.01 4.19
CA HIS A 28 -13.63 6.39 3.12
C HIS A 28 -14.32 5.09 3.57
N PRO A 29 -15.22 5.13 4.57
CA PRO A 29 -15.85 3.92 5.10
C PRO A 29 -16.80 3.25 4.09
N ASP A 30 -17.46 4.05 3.25
CA ASP A 30 -18.49 3.61 2.31
C ASP A 30 -18.12 3.89 0.84
N ASP A 31 -16.87 4.30 0.56
CA ASP A 31 -16.38 4.60 -0.79
C ASP A 31 -15.04 3.90 -1.06
N PRO A 32 -15.07 2.58 -1.33
CA PRO A 32 -13.85 1.81 -1.54
C PRO A 32 -13.10 2.22 -2.81
N GLU A 33 -13.78 2.76 -3.82
CA GLU A 33 -13.13 3.29 -5.02
C GLU A 33 -12.29 4.52 -4.69
N ALA A 34 -12.85 5.49 -3.97
CA ALA A 34 -12.11 6.65 -3.50
C ALA A 34 -10.96 6.24 -2.59
N CYS A 35 -11.20 5.30 -1.66
CA CYS A 35 -10.15 4.78 -0.79
C CYS A 35 -8.99 4.21 -1.61
N VAL A 36 -9.26 3.32 -2.57
CA VAL A 36 -8.22 2.70 -3.42
C VAL A 36 -7.41 3.75 -4.18
N LYS A 37 -8.08 4.76 -4.75
CA LYS A 37 -7.39 5.88 -5.43
C LYS A 37 -6.52 6.68 -4.45
N SER A 38 -7.02 6.92 -3.23
CA SER A 38 -6.28 7.61 -2.18
C SER A 38 -5.07 6.81 -1.70
N LEU A 39 -5.15 5.48 -1.60
CA LEU A 39 -4.00 4.62 -1.25
C LEU A 39 -2.87 4.73 -2.28
N VAL A 40 -3.22 4.70 -3.57
CA VAL A 40 -2.25 4.88 -4.66
C VAL A 40 -1.61 6.27 -4.56
N ARG A 41 -2.42 7.31 -4.40
CA ARG A 41 -1.93 8.68 -4.25
C ARG A 41 -1.04 8.84 -3.02
N LEU A 42 -1.40 8.23 -1.89
CA LEU A 42 -0.62 8.25 -0.65
C LEU A 42 0.77 7.66 -0.88
N HIS A 43 0.88 6.49 -1.51
CA HIS A 43 2.19 5.87 -1.75
C HIS A 43 3.11 6.75 -2.60
N LEU A 44 2.55 7.34 -3.66
CA LEU A 44 3.30 8.18 -4.59
C LEU A 44 3.70 9.51 -3.93
N SER A 45 2.77 10.18 -3.25
CA SER A 45 3.04 11.42 -2.52
C SER A 45 4.00 11.22 -1.36
N TRP A 46 3.85 10.15 -0.57
CA TRP A 46 4.79 9.81 0.50
C TRP A 46 6.22 9.59 -0.02
N THR A 47 6.37 9.07 -1.25
CA THR A 47 7.67 8.94 -1.89
C THR A 47 8.25 10.28 -2.34
N GLU A 48 7.42 11.18 -2.86
CA GLU A 48 7.82 12.51 -3.32
C GLU A 48 8.12 13.49 -2.18
N GLU A 49 7.35 13.41 -1.10
CA GLU A 49 7.48 14.24 0.10
C GLU A 49 8.89 14.14 0.69
N ASP A 50 9.45 12.93 0.71
CA ASP A 50 10.81 12.67 1.19
C ASP A 50 11.44 11.48 0.43
N PRO A 51 12.12 11.75 -0.69
CA PRO A 51 12.75 10.71 -1.51
C PRO A 51 13.87 9.98 -0.80
N GLU A 52 14.57 10.63 0.15
CA GLU A 52 15.67 10.02 0.89
C GLU A 52 15.13 9.05 1.96
N ARG A 53 14.06 9.42 2.66
CA ARG A 53 13.31 8.49 3.54
C ARG A 53 12.81 7.28 2.75
N ALA A 54 12.26 7.48 1.56
CA ALA A 54 11.76 6.39 0.73
C ALA A 54 12.90 5.44 0.29
N LYS A 55 14.04 5.97 -0.13
CA LYS A 55 15.25 5.18 -0.44
C LYS A 55 15.77 4.43 0.79
N MET A 56 15.80 5.08 1.95
CA MET A 56 16.21 4.47 3.22
C MET A 56 15.32 3.28 3.56
N VAL A 57 14.00 3.45 3.56
CA VAL A 57 13.05 2.35 3.83
C VAL A 57 13.24 1.23 2.81
N SER A 58 13.35 1.54 1.52
CA SER A 58 13.57 0.52 0.47
C SER A 58 14.87 -0.26 0.68
N ARG A 59 15.93 0.39 1.16
CA ARG A 59 17.25 -0.22 1.35
C ARG A 59 17.33 -1.04 2.64
N TYR A 60 16.76 -0.53 3.73
CA TYR A 60 17.03 -1.05 5.08
C TYR A 60 15.86 -1.81 5.71
N ARG A 61 14.64 -1.78 5.15
CA ARG A 61 13.50 -2.56 5.69
C ARG A 61 13.81 -4.04 5.86
N GLY A 62 14.45 -4.66 4.87
CA GLY A 62 14.79 -6.09 4.91
C GLY A 62 15.74 -6.43 6.06
N PRO A 63 16.92 -5.77 6.15
CA PRO A 63 17.83 -5.93 7.28
C PRO A 63 17.21 -5.61 8.64
N VAL A 64 16.40 -4.55 8.76
CA VAL A 64 15.70 -4.19 10.01
C VAL A 64 14.75 -5.30 10.44
N MET A 65 13.98 -5.86 9.50
CA MET A 65 13.06 -6.97 9.74
C MET A 65 13.78 -8.28 10.09
N ALA A 66 14.99 -8.50 9.56
CA ALA A 66 15.80 -9.67 9.85
C ALA A 66 16.60 -9.54 11.17
N GLY A 67 16.59 -8.37 11.79
CA GLY A 67 17.44 -8.03 12.93
C GLY A 67 16.69 -7.27 14.03
N PRO A 68 17.22 -6.15 14.55
CA PRO A 68 16.70 -5.49 15.76
C PRO A 68 15.24 -5.01 15.67
N GLY A 69 14.72 -4.75 14.48
CA GLY A 69 13.35 -4.26 14.29
C GLY A 69 12.31 -5.38 14.11
N LYS A 70 12.70 -6.66 14.12
CA LYS A 70 11.82 -7.79 13.78
C LYS A 70 10.52 -7.80 14.58
N ASP A 71 10.60 -7.73 15.90
CA ASP A 71 9.43 -7.92 16.77
C ASP A 71 8.45 -6.74 16.63
N ARG A 72 8.97 -5.50 16.62
CA ARG A 72 8.18 -4.29 16.43
C ARG A 72 7.52 -4.24 15.05
N LEU A 73 8.27 -4.53 13.96
CA LEU A 73 7.69 -4.61 12.62
C LEU A 73 6.66 -5.74 12.49
N THR A 74 6.89 -6.88 13.13
CA THR A 74 5.92 -7.98 13.10
C THR A 74 4.60 -7.56 13.75
N ALA A 75 4.68 -6.94 14.94
CA ALA A 75 3.50 -6.44 15.64
C ALA A 75 2.78 -5.31 14.87
N SER A 76 3.52 -4.33 14.36
CA SER A 76 2.96 -3.21 13.58
C SER A 76 2.33 -3.70 12.27
N ASN A 77 3.00 -4.59 11.52
CA ASN A 77 2.42 -5.19 10.31
C ASN A 77 1.16 -5.99 10.62
N ALA A 78 1.14 -6.77 11.72
CA ALA A 78 -0.04 -7.53 12.10
C ALA A 78 -1.24 -6.60 12.35
N ALA A 79 -1.06 -5.53 13.14
CA ALA A 79 -2.11 -4.53 13.39
C ALA A 79 -2.57 -3.83 12.10
N TYR A 80 -1.63 -3.42 11.24
CA TYR A 80 -1.93 -2.80 9.95
C TYR A 80 -2.77 -3.71 9.03
N PHE A 81 -2.37 -4.97 8.86
CA PHE A 81 -3.09 -5.92 8.02
C PHE A 81 -4.45 -6.31 8.59
N GLU A 82 -4.58 -6.34 9.91
CA GLU A 82 -5.83 -6.58 10.61
C GLU A 82 -6.85 -5.48 10.28
N GLN A 83 -6.46 -4.22 10.41
CA GLN A 83 -7.27 -3.05 10.04
C GLN A 83 -7.63 -3.04 8.54
N SER A 84 -6.66 -3.34 7.68
CA SER A 84 -6.86 -3.41 6.22
C SER A 84 -7.90 -4.46 5.84
N LYS A 85 -7.85 -5.64 6.48
CA LYS A 85 -8.82 -6.72 6.27
C LYS A 85 -10.20 -6.38 6.82
N ARG A 86 -10.29 -5.68 7.96
CA ARG A 86 -11.57 -5.21 8.51
C ARG A 86 -12.27 -4.26 7.54
N TRP A 87 -11.57 -3.24 7.05
CA TRP A 87 -12.10 -2.29 6.08
C TRP A 87 -12.56 -3.00 4.80
N MET A 88 -11.73 -3.91 4.27
CA MET A 88 -12.06 -4.69 3.10
C MET A 88 -13.33 -5.53 3.32
N LYS A 89 -13.43 -6.23 4.45
CA LYS A 89 -14.59 -7.05 4.80
C LYS A 89 -15.86 -6.20 4.86
N ALA A 90 -15.82 -5.05 5.54
CA ALA A 90 -16.97 -4.15 5.63
C ALA A 90 -17.42 -3.64 4.25
N SER A 91 -16.47 -3.30 3.38
CA SER A 91 -16.74 -2.86 2.00
C SER A 91 -17.41 -3.94 1.14
N VAL A 92 -17.07 -5.22 1.38
CA VAL A 92 -17.71 -6.36 0.71
C VAL A 92 -19.10 -6.62 1.29
N GLU A 93 -19.24 -6.60 2.61
CA GLU A 93 -20.54 -6.83 3.29
C GLU A 93 -21.58 -5.75 2.97
N SER A 94 -21.15 -4.50 2.73
CA SER A 94 -22.04 -3.42 2.29
C SER A 94 -22.42 -3.51 0.80
N GLY A 95 -21.78 -4.38 0.02
CA GLY A 95 -21.96 -4.48 -1.42
C GLY A 95 -21.26 -3.37 -2.23
N SER A 96 -20.44 -2.53 -1.58
CA SER A 96 -19.73 -1.42 -2.23
C SER A 96 -18.46 -1.86 -2.97
N MET A 97 -17.97 -3.07 -2.71
CA MET A 97 -16.83 -3.70 -3.37
C MET A 97 -17.10 -5.19 -3.59
N PRO A 98 -16.69 -5.78 -4.73
CA PRO A 98 -16.86 -7.22 -4.92
C PRO A 98 -15.95 -8.02 -3.98
N SER A 99 -16.33 -9.27 -3.72
CA SER A 99 -15.48 -10.21 -3.00
C SER A 99 -14.22 -10.52 -3.80
N VAL A 100 -13.05 -10.27 -3.21
CA VAL A 100 -11.74 -10.55 -3.81
C VAL A 100 -10.79 -11.01 -2.70
N SER A 101 -9.71 -11.70 -3.05
CA SER A 101 -8.65 -12.01 -2.07
C SER A 101 -7.93 -10.75 -1.64
N PHE A 102 -7.68 -10.58 -0.34
CA PHE A 102 -6.88 -9.47 0.19
C PHE A 102 -5.49 -9.40 -0.47
N ASN A 103 -4.88 -10.56 -0.76
CA ASN A 103 -3.56 -10.60 -1.43
C ASN A 103 -3.63 -10.05 -2.86
N ILE A 104 -4.73 -10.29 -3.58
CA ILE A 104 -4.94 -9.76 -4.93
C ILE A 104 -5.18 -8.26 -4.87
N LEU A 105 -6.06 -7.79 -3.98
CA LEU A 105 -6.29 -6.36 -3.75
C LEU A 105 -4.98 -5.65 -3.43
N HIS A 106 -4.22 -6.17 -2.46
CA HIS A 106 -2.95 -5.57 -2.04
C HIS A 106 -1.94 -5.55 -3.19
N ALA A 107 -1.83 -6.61 -3.99
CA ALA A 107 -0.93 -6.65 -5.14
C ALA A 107 -1.32 -5.62 -6.22
N LEU A 108 -2.61 -5.52 -6.56
CA LEU A 108 -3.12 -4.58 -7.58
C LEU A 108 -2.92 -3.12 -7.17
N VAL A 109 -3.07 -2.79 -5.88
CA VAL A 109 -2.88 -1.43 -5.38
C VAL A 109 -1.40 -1.07 -5.27
N PHE A 110 -0.60 -1.92 -4.62
CA PHE A 110 0.74 -1.51 -4.21
C PHE A 110 1.86 -1.92 -5.17
N ALA A 111 1.79 -3.06 -5.86
CA ALA A 111 2.92 -3.49 -6.67
C ALA A 111 3.21 -2.56 -7.87
N PRO A 112 2.22 -2.16 -8.70
CA PRO A 112 2.45 -1.19 -9.78
C PRO A 112 2.92 0.18 -9.25
N THR A 113 2.36 0.60 -8.12
CA THR A 113 2.66 1.89 -7.48
C THR A 113 4.10 1.92 -6.93
N GLN A 114 4.56 0.83 -6.32
CA GLN A 114 5.94 0.66 -5.87
C GLN A 114 6.93 0.62 -7.04
N GLU A 115 6.60 -0.05 -8.15
CA GLU A 115 7.46 -0.06 -9.35
C GLU A 115 7.61 1.35 -9.94
N LEU A 116 6.53 2.12 -9.99
CA LEU A 116 6.57 3.52 -10.45
C LEU A 116 7.48 4.37 -9.54
N ALA A 117 7.32 4.24 -8.22
CA ALA A 117 8.16 4.90 -7.22
C ALA A 117 9.64 4.53 -7.40
N LYS A 118 9.96 3.24 -7.56
CA LYS A 118 11.34 2.78 -7.81
C LYS A 118 11.94 3.37 -9.09
N HIS A 119 11.16 3.42 -10.18
CA HIS A 119 11.62 4.02 -11.42
C HIS A 119 11.93 5.51 -11.26
N TRP A 120 11.10 6.25 -10.53
CA TRP A 120 11.35 7.66 -10.25
C TRP A 120 12.55 7.89 -9.34
N LEU A 121 12.64 7.17 -8.21
CA LEU A 121 13.78 7.26 -7.30
C LEU A 121 15.11 6.89 -7.97
N GLY A 122 15.06 6.02 -8.98
CA GLY A 122 16.20 5.65 -9.83
C GLY A 122 16.47 6.60 -11.00
N GLY A 123 15.78 7.74 -11.09
CA GLY A 123 15.97 8.75 -12.16
C GLY A 123 15.47 8.32 -13.55
N ARG A 124 14.65 7.27 -13.65
CA ARG A 124 14.15 6.73 -14.93
C ARG A 124 12.87 7.40 -15.41
N LEU A 125 12.19 8.16 -14.55
CA LEU A 125 11.00 8.94 -14.89
C LEU A 125 11.31 10.43 -14.87
N LYS A 126 10.82 11.14 -15.90
CA LYS A 126 10.94 12.61 -16.00
C LYS A 126 9.86 13.35 -15.21
N LYS A 127 8.71 12.71 -15.05
CA LYS A 127 7.53 13.24 -14.36
C LYS A 127 7.50 12.80 -12.91
N ASN A 128 6.84 13.58 -12.06
CA ASN A 128 6.61 13.20 -10.68
C ASN A 128 5.60 12.03 -10.61
N PRO A 129 5.84 10.99 -9.80
CA PRO A 129 4.95 9.85 -9.62
C PRO A 129 3.47 10.21 -9.42
N THR A 130 3.15 11.26 -8.68
CA THR A 130 1.81 11.76 -8.36
C THR A 130 1.07 12.28 -9.58
N GLU A 131 1.76 12.67 -10.65
CA GLU A 131 1.13 12.97 -11.95
C GLU A 131 0.42 11.75 -12.54
N TYR A 132 0.81 10.53 -12.16
CA TYR A 132 0.18 9.28 -12.59
C TYR A 132 -0.87 8.77 -11.60
N ALA A 133 -1.03 9.40 -10.43
CA ALA A 133 -1.85 8.87 -9.33
C ALA A 133 -3.31 8.63 -9.74
N GLU A 134 -3.91 9.53 -10.52
CA GLU A 134 -5.29 9.38 -10.96
C GLU A 134 -5.47 8.16 -11.88
N THR A 135 -4.62 8.02 -12.90
CA THR A 135 -4.67 6.90 -13.84
C THR A 135 -4.35 5.58 -13.14
N MET A 136 -3.34 5.56 -12.27
CA MET A 136 -2.96 4.38 -11.49
C MET A 136 -4.06 3.95 -10.52
N GLY A 137 -4.70 4.91 -9.84
CA GLY A 137 -5.84 4.64 -8.94
C GLY A 137 -7.03 4.05 -9.69
N LYS A 138 -7.39 4.62 -10.85
CA LYS A 138 -8.43 4.07 -11.74
C LYS A 138 -8.09 2.66 -12.21
N ALA A 139 -6.84 2.41 -12.61
CA ALA A 139 -6.39 1.10 -13.06
C ALA A 139 -6.43 0.05 -11.94
N ALA A 140 -5.97 0.40 -10.73
CA ALA A 140 -6.02 -0.48 -9.57
C ALA A 140 -7.47 -0.87 -9.23
N TRP A 141 -8.39 0.11 -9.22
CA TRP A 141 -9.81 -0.15 -8.97
C TRP A 141 -10.44 -1.04 -10.04
N ALA A 142 -10.21 -0.75 -11.32
CA ALA A 142 -10.70 -1.58 -12.42
C ALA A 142 -10.18 -3.03 -12.32
N GLY A 143 -8.92 -3.21 -11.94
CA GLY A 143 -8.35 -4.54 -11.69
C GLY A 143 -9.03 -5.28 -10.54
N ILE A 144 -9.38 -4.58 -9.46
CA ILE A 144 -10.10 -5.15 -8.31
C ILE A 144 -11.50 -5.62 -8.75
N LEU A 145 -12.21 -4.79 -9.52
CA LEU A 145 -13.52 -5.15 -10.07
C LEU A 145 -13.42 -6.41 -10.95
N ALA A 146 -12.47 -6.45 -11.87
CA ALA A 146 -12.26 -7.60 -12.75
C ALA A 146 -11.92 -8.89 -11.97
N ALA A 147 -11.05 -8.80 -10.96
CA ALA A 147 -10.68 -9.94 -10.13
C ALA A 147 -11.86 -10.47 -9.29
N GLY A 148 -12.73 -9.57 -8.81
CA GLY A 148 -13.93 -9.93 -8.08
C GLY A 148 -14.95 -10.69 -8.94
N SER A 149 -15.20 -10.23 -10.17
CA SER A 149 -16.11 -10.89 -11.11
C SER A 149 -15.65 -12.31 -11.48
N ALA A 150 -14.35 -12.52 -11.69
CA ALA A 150 -13.81 -13.86 -11.98
C ALA A 150 -13.98 -14.85 -10.82
N THR A 151 -14.03 -14.34 -9.58
CA THR A 151 -14.24 -15.18 -8.38
C THR A 151 -15.71 -15.59 -8.25
N SER A 152 -16.65 -14.74 -8.66
CA SER A 152 -18.08 -15.07 -8.67
C SER A 152 -18.48 -16.08 -9.75
N GLU A 153 -17.78 -16.10 -10.89
CA GLU A 153 -18.08 -17.03 -12.01
C GLU A 153 -17.65 -18.48 -11.73
N GLY A 154 -16.68 -18.70 -10.83
CA GLY A 154 -16.16 -20.03 -10.48
C GLY A 154 -16.95 -20.80 -9.41
N SER A 155 -18.10 -20.29 -8.95
CA SER A 155 -18.95 -20.94 -7.92
C SER A 155 -20.33 -21.36 -8.42
N ALA A 156 -20.58 -21.38 -9.73
CA ALA A 156 -21.77 -22.02 -10.27
C ALA A 156 -21.60 -23.56 -10.25
N PRO A 157 -22.57 -24.33 -9.73
CA PRO A 157 -22.55 -25.79 -9.71
C PRO A 157 -22.67 -26.42 -11.11
#